data_AF-A0A9D6HLT3-F1
#
_entry.id   AF-A0A9D6HLT3-F1
#
_cell.length_a   1.000
_cell.length_b   1.000
_cell.length_c   1.000
_cell.angle_alpha   90.00
_cell.angle_beta   90.00
_cell.angle_gamma   90.00
#
_symmetry.space_group_name_H-M   'P 1'
#
loop_
_entity.id
_entity.type
_entity.pdbx_description
1 polymer ?
#
loop_
_entity_poly.entity_id
_entity_poly.type
_entity_poly.pdbx_seq_one_letter_code
_entity_poly.pdbx_strand_id
1 'polypeptide(L)'
;MIERYTRAEMGRLWSEPSKYEAWLRVELAVCEAYARRGRIPADALARIRQKARVDIARILAVQERVKHEMIALLTSLEEQLGDDARFVHVGLTTNDVWDTATALQLRDAADLLLAAQERLRRALGELALRHKDTLTVGRTHGVHAE
;
A
#
# COMPACT_ATOMS: atom_id res chain seq x y z
N MET A 1 1.39 9.65 -12.86
CA MET A 1 2.80 10.04 -13.05
C MET A 1 3.42 9.03 -14.01
N ILE A 2 4.13 9.44 -15.06
CA ILE A 2 4.64 8.51 -16.10
C ILE A 2 5.83 7.69 -15.59
N GLU A 3 6.06 6.49 -16.13
CA GLU A 3 7.16 5.61 -15.69
C GLU A 3 8.52 6.33 -15.57
N ARG A 4 8.81 7.23 -16.52
CA ARG A 4 10.06 8.01 -16.58
C ARG A 4 10.46 8.72 -15.28
N TYR A 5 9.52 9.24 -14.49
CA TYR A 5 9.85 9.93 -13.23
C TYR A 5 9.41 9.18 -11.98
N THR A 6 8.78 8.01 -12.13
CA THR A 6 8.33 7.20 -10.99
C THR A 6 9.50 6.41 -10.46
N ARG A 7 9.89 6.66 -9.21
CA ARG A 7 10.88 5.81 -8.53
C ARG A 7 10.29 4.43 -8.31
N ALA A 8 11.08 3.39 -8.57
CA ALA A 8 10.63 2.00 -8.47
C ALA A 8 10.00 1.67 -7.10
N GLU A 9 10.54 2.21 -6.00
CA GLU A 9 9.97 2.04 -4.65
C GLU A 9 8.55 2.58 -4.51
N MET A 10 8.30 3.80 -4.97
CA MET A 10 6.98 4.43 -4.92
C MET A 10 6.03 3.76 -5.93
N GLY A 11 6.51 3.47 -7.13
CA GLY A 11 5.73 2.79 -8.17
C GLY A 11 5.25 1.41 -7.73
N ARG A 12 6.08 0.64 -7.01
CA ARG A 12 5.67 -0.66 -6.44
C ARG A 12 4.51 -0.51 -5.47
N LEU A 13 4.55 0.43 -4.52
CA LEU A 13 3.47 0.63 -3.54
C LEU A 13 2.10 0.85 -4.18
N TRP A 14 2.06 1.55 -5.31
CA TRP A 14 0.83 1.90 -6.04
C TRP A 14 0.53 0.94 -7.21
N SER A 15 1.25 -0.17 -7.32
CA SER A 15 1.00 -1.18 -8.34
C SER A 15 -0.28 -1.98 -8.02
N GLU A 16 -0.94 -2.53 -9.03
CA GLU A 16 -2.10 -3.40 -8.83
C GLU A 16 -1.82 -4.60 -7.92
N PRO A 17 -0.68 -5.32 -8.06
CA PRO A 17 -0.32 -6.37 -7.11
C PRO A 17 -0.28 -5.87 -5.67
N SER A 18 0.34 -4.72 -5.41
CA SER A 18 0.43 -4.18 -4.05
C SER A 18 -0.93 -3.74 -3.51
N LYS A 19 -1.83 -3.23 -4.37
CA LYS A 19 -3.22 -2.92 -4.00
C LYS A 19 -3.95 -4.17 -3.50
N TYR A 20 -3.97 -5.24 -4.28
CA TYR A 20 -4.68 -6.47 -3.89
C TYR A 20 -4.04 -7.18 -2.70
N GLU A 21 -2.71 -7.12 -2.57
CA GLU A 21 -2.01 -7.64 -1.37
C GLU A 21 -2.38 -6.84 -0.11
N ALA A 22 -2.51 -5.52 -0.23
CA ALA A 22 -2.98 -4.69 0.87
C ALA A 22 -4.43 -5.02 1.27
N TRP A 23 -5.31 -5.29 0.30
CA TRP A 23 -6.69 -5.71 0.57
C TRP A 23 -6.73 -7.07 1.25
N LEU A 24 -5.99 -8.06 0.76
CA LEU A 24 -5.88 -9.38 1.38
C LEU A 24 -5.34 -9.28 2.81
N ARG A 25 -4.35 -8.40 3.06
CA ARG A 25 -3.83 -8.17 4.41
C ARG A 25 -4.92 -7.66 5.37
N VAL A 26 -5.80 -6.77 4.92
CA VAL A 26 -6.92 -6.27 5.74
C VAL A 26 -7.94 -7.39 6.00
N GLU A 27 -8.32 -8.16 4.98
CA GLU A 27 -9.22 -9.32 5.12
C GLU A 27 -8.69 -10.34 6.14
N LEU A 28 -7.40 -10.68 6.05
CA LEU A 28 -6.76 -11.61 6.97
C LEU A 28 -6.72 -11.05 8.39
N ALA A 29 -6.44 -9.75 8.57
CA ALA A 29 -6.47 -9.11 9.89
C ALA A 29 -7.85 -9.15 10.53
N VAL A 30 -8.92 -8.99 9.74
CA VAL A 30 -10.31 -9.12 10.21
C VAL A 30 -10.62 -10.58 10.58
N CYS A 31 -10.19 -11.55 9.76
CA CYS A 31 -10.33 -12.97 10.09
C CYS A 31 -9.61 -13.32 11.41
N GLU A 32 -8.40 -12.80 11.63
CA GLU A 32 -7.68 -12.97 12.89
C GLU A 32 -8.41 -12.35 14.09
N ALA A 33 -9.03 -11.17 13.90
CA ALA A 33 -9.81 -10.52 14.94
C ALA A 33 -11.08 -11.32 15.29
N TYR A 34 -11.75 -11.90 14.30
CA TYR A 34 -12.91 -12.76 14.52
C TYR A 34 -12.55 -14.10 15.17
N ALA A 35 -11.42 -14.70 14.81
CA ALA A 35 -10.92 -15.90 15.47
C ALA A 35 -10.63 -15.65 16.95
N ARG A 36 -9.99 -14.51 17.28
CA ARG A 36 -9.78 -14.07 18.68
C ARG A 36 -11.09 -13.89 19.46
N ARG A 37 -12.20 -13.61 18.77
CA ARG A 37 -13.54 -13.49 19.35
C ARG A 37 -14.35 -14.80 19.30
N GLY A 38 -13.73 -15.91 18.90
CA GLY A 38 -14.37 -17.22 18.83
C GLY A 38 -15.37 -17.39 17.68
N ARG A 39 -15.40 -16.48 16.70
CA ARG A 39 -16.31 -16.57 15.54
C ARG A 39 -15.77 -17.40 14.38
N ILE A 40 -14.44 -17.55 14.30
CA ILE A 40 -13.77 -18.38 13.31
C ILE A 40 -12.97 -19.44 14.08
N PRO A 41 -13.17 -20.74 13.80
CA PRO A 41 -12.35 -21.81 14.37
C PRO A 41 -10.86 -21.61 14.07
N ALA A 42 -9.99 -21.94 15.04
CA ALA A 42 -8.55 -21.71 14.90
C ALA A 42 -7.93 -22.50 13.72
N ASP A 43 -8.43 -23.70 13.46
CA ASP A 43 -8.04 -24.54 12.32
C ASP A 43 -8.48 -23.92 10.98
N ALA A 44 -9.68 -23.32 10.92
CA ALA A 44 -10.15 -22.59 9.74
C ALA A 44 -9.28 -21.36 9.47
N LEU A 45 -8.94 -20.57 10.50
CA LEU A 45 -8.01 -19.45 10.33
C LEU A 45 -6.63 -19.92 9.81
N ALA A 46 -6.11 -21.03 10.34
CA ALA A 46 -4.84 -21.58 9.89
C ALA A 46 -4.88 -21.96 8.40
N ARG A 47 -5.95 -22.62 7.95
CA ARG A 47 -6.16 -22.95 6.53
C ARG A 47 -6.29 -21.72 5.65
N ILE A 48 -7.03 -20.69 6.11
CA ILE A 48 -7.17 -19.42 5.39
C ILE A 48 -5.80 -18.78 5.17
N ARG A 49 -4.99 -18.64 6.23
CA ARG A 49 -3.63 -18.06 6.11
C ARG A 49 -2.73 -18.88 5.20
N GLN A 50 -2.85 -20.21 5.25
CA GLN A 50 -2.02 -21.10 4.44
C GLN A 50 -2.36 -20.97 2.95
N LYS A 51 -3.64 -20.85 2.59
CA LYS A 51 -4.12 -20.94 1.21
C LYS A 51 -4.35 -19.60 0.53
N ALA A 52 -4.85 -18.59 1.23
CA ALA A 52 -5.23 -17.32 0.62
C ALA A 52 -4.03 -16.59 0.02
N ARG A 53 -4.03 -16.39 -1.29
CA ARG A 53 -3.00 -15.65 -2.04
C ARG A 53 -3.67 -14.75 -3.07
N VAL A 54 -3.00 -13.65 -3.40
CA VAL A 54 -3.41 -12.81 -4.53
C VAL A 54 -3.00 -13.49 -5.82
N ASP A 55 -3.98 -13.80 -6.67
CA ASP A 55 -3.78 -14.24 -8.04
C ASP A 55 -4.28 -13.15 -8.99
N ILE A 56 -3.35 -12.31 -9.46
CA ILE A 56 -3.68 -11.15 -10.32
C ILE A 56 -4.32 -11.58 -11.62
N ALA A 57 -3.82 -12.64 -12.24
CA ALA A 57 -4.36 -13.12 -13.51
C ALA A 57 -5.82 -13.56 -13.32
N ARG A 58 -6.11 -14.27 -12.22
CA ARG A 58 -7.47 -14.70 -11.93
C ARG A 58 -8.38 -13.54 -11.56
N ILE A 59 -7.93 -12.60 -10.74
CA ILE A 59 -8.71 -11.42 -10.34
C ILE A 59 -9.10 -10.61 -11.58
N LEU A 60 -8.17 -10.32 -12.48
CA LEU A 60 -8.45 -9.56 -13.70
C LEU A 60 -9.46 -10.28 -14.60
N ALA A 61 -9.31 -11.61 -14.78
CA ALA A 61 -10.26 -12.41 -15.55
C ALA A 61 -11.67 -12.40 -14.95
N VAL A 62 -11.81 -12.44 -13.61
CA VAL A 62 -13.12 -12.33 -12.96
C VAL A 62 -13.68 -10.91 -13.08
N GLN A 63 -12.83 -9.89 -12.90
CA GLN A 63 -13.20 -8.48 -12.99
C GLN A 63 -13.78 -8.12 -14.36
N GLU A 64 -13.27 -8.71 -15.45
CA GLU A 64 -13.83 -8.54 -16.79
C GLU A 64 -15.32 -8.93 -16.86
N ARG A 65 -15.75 -9.91 -16.06
CA ARG A 65 -17.14 -10.39 -16.01
C ARG A 65 -17.98 -9.63 -14.99
N VAL A 66 -17.48 -9.45 -13.77
CA VAL A 66 -18.28 -8.91 -12.64
C VAL A 66 -18.24 -7.38 -12.56
N LYS A 67 -17.30 -6.73 -13.25
CA LYS A 67 -17.11 -5.26 -13.30
C LYS A 67 -17.00 -4.59 -11.92
N HIS A 68 -16.54 -5.33 -10.92
CA HIS A 68 -16.36 -4.87 -9.55
C HIS A 68 -15.11 -5.52 -8.92
N GLU A 69 -14.12 -4.70 -8.55
CA GLU A 69 -12.80 -5.18 -8.11
C GLU A 69 -12.84 -6.03 -6.85
N MET A 70 -13.58 -5.59 -5.81
CA MET A 70 -13.67 -6.35 -4.56
C MET A 70 -14.31 -7.73 -4.78
N ILE A 71 -15.41 -7.79 -5.54
CA ILE A 71 -16.05 -9.07 -5.90
C ILE A 71 -15.07 -9.96 -6.64
N ALA A 72 -14.27 -9.41 -7.56
CA ALA A 72 -13.28 -10.18 -8.29
C ALA A 72 -12.19 -10.77 -7.36
N LEU A 73 -11.70 -10.01 -6.39
CA LEU A 73 -10.79 -10.51 -5.35
C LEU A 73 -11.46 -11.63 -4.53
N LEU A 74 -12.69 -11.42 -4.04
CA LEU A 74 -13.39 -12.40 -3.22
C LEU A 74 -13.67 -13.70 -3.97
N THR A 75 -14.09 -13.63 -5.23
CA THR A 75 -14.28 -14.82 -6.07
C THR A 75 -12.96 -15.58 -6.27
N SER A 76 -11.85 -14.87 -6.50
CA SER A 76 -10.54 -15.50 -6.63
C SER A 76 -10.10 -16.19 -5.32
N LEU A 77 -10.41 -15.61 -4.16
CA LEU A 77 -10.13 -16.22 -2.86
C LEU A 77 -11.06 -17.40 -2.56
N GLU A 78 -12.32 -17.32 -2.95
CA GLU A 78 -13.32 -18.38 -2.77
C GLU A 78 -12.87 -19.68 -3.45
N GLU A 79 -12.33 -19.58 -4.67
CA GLU A 79 -11.77 -20.71 -5.42
C GLU A 79 -10.58 -21.38 -4.71
N GLN A 80 -9.80 -20.62 -3.94
CA GLN A 80 -8.64 -21.14 -3.19
C GLN A 80 -9.04 -21.73 -1.84
N LEU A 81 -10.05 -21.14 -1.20
CA LEU A 81 -10.43 -21.43 0.19
C LEU A 81 -11.55 -22.46 0.31
N GLY A 82 -12.39 -22.62 -0.70
CA GLY A 82 -13.57 -23.49 -0.64
C GLY A 82 -14.48 -23.08 0.51
N ASP A 83 -14.91 -24.05 1.33
CA ASP A 83 -15.83 -23.81 2.45
C ASP A 83 -15.34 -22.76 3.46
N ASP A 84 -14.03 -22.58 3.62
CA ASP A 84 -13.47 -21.59 4.55
C ASP A 84 -13.67 -20.15 4.05
N ALA A 85 -14.00 -19.94 2.76
CA ALA A 85 -14.27 -18.63 2.19
C ALA A 85 -15.45 -17.91 2.87
N ARG A 86 -16.39 -18.67 3.45
CA ARG A 86 -17.54 -18.13 4.20
C ARG A 86 -17.15 -17.25 5.40
N PHE A 87 -15.89 -17.29 5.83
CA PHE A 87 -15.36 -16.50 6.92
C PHE A 87 -14.67 -15.20 6.47
N VAL A 88 -14.38 -15.06 5.17
CA VAL A 88 -13.72 -13.89 4.58
C VAL A 88 -14.76 -12.82 4.27
N HIS A 89 -14.41 -11.54 4.43
CA HIS A 89 -15.29 -10.39 4.18
C HIS A 89 -16.58 -10.31 5.03
N VAL A 90 -16.70 -11.10 6.09
CA VAL A 90 -17.92 -11.17 6.90
C VAL A 90 -18.14 -9.89 7.71
N GLY A 91 -19.23 -9.18 7.42
CA GLY A 91 -19.61 -7.95 8.12
C GLY A 91 -18.79 -6.73 7.74
N LEU A 92 -18.07 -6.80 6.62
CA LEU A 92 -17.37 -5.67 6.01
C LEU A 92 -18.14 -5.14 4.81
N THR A 93 -17.93 -3.87 4.53
CA THR A 93 -18.18 -3.26 3.22
C THR A 93 -16.88 -3.16 2.44
N THR A 94 -16.97 -2.92 1.13
CA THR A 94 -15.78 -2.66 0.29
C THR A 94 -14.92 -1.52 0.84
N ASN A 95 -15.53 -0.48 1.40
CA ASN A 95 -14.82 0.68 1.95
C ASN A 95 -14.02 0.36 3.21
N ASP A 96 -14.50 -0.54 4.08
CA ASP A 96 -13.75 -0.96 5.26
C ASP A 96 -12.38 -1.56 4.87
N VAL A 97 -12.35 -2.31 3.76
CA VAL A 97 -11.14 -2.90 3.20
C VAL A 97 -10.31 -1.85 2.47
N TRP A 98 -10.93 -1.14 1.53
CA TRP A 98 -10.23 -0.20 0.65
C TRP A 98 -9.63 0.95 1.45
N ASP A 99 -10.42 1.66 2.25
CA ASP A 99 -9.94 2.86 2.94
C ASP A 99 -8.83 2.51 3.94
N THR A 100 -8.96 1.38 4.63
CA THR A 100 -7.90 0.87 5.53
C THR A 100 -6.64 0.51 4.74
N ALA A 101 -6.76 -0.23 3.63
CA ALA A 101 -5.61 -0.60 2.81
C ALA A 101 -4.91 0.62 2.19
N THR A 102 -5.68 1.60 1.72
CA THR A 102 -5.16 2.86 1.18
C THR A 102 -4.49 3.68 2.27
N ALA A 103 -5.03 3.73 3.49
CA ALA A 103 -4.36 4.38 4.61
C ALA A 103 -2.99 3.74 4.92
N LEU A 104 -2.90 2.41 4.85
CA LEU A 104 -1.63 1.69 5.00
C LEU A 104 -0.64 2.01 3.87
N GLN A 105 -1.10 2.06 2.60
CA GLN A 105 -0.26 2.45 1.46
C GLN A 105 0.21 3.90 1.57
N LEU A 106 -0.64 4.82 2.04
CA LEU A 106 -0.30 6.22 2.27
C LEU A 106 0.76 6.37 3.36
N ARG A 107 0.65 5.62 4.47
CA ARG A 107 1.69 5.56 5.50
C ARG A 107 3.03 5.12 4.88
N ASP A 108 3.03 4.00 4.16
CA ASP A 108 4.26 3.45 3.58
C ASP A 108 4.86 4.41 2.53
N ALA A 109 4.03 5.12 1.78
CA ALA A 109 4.46 6.18 0.86
C ALA A 109 5.05 7.39 1.62
N ALA A 110 4.46 7.79 2.73
CA ALA A 110 4.97 8.87 3.58
C ALA A 110 6.35 8.53 4.15
N ASP A 111 6.58 7.27 4.55
CA ASP A 111 7.89 6.82 5.04
C ASP A 111 8.99 6.99 3.97
N LEU A 112 8.68 6.67 2.70
CA LEU A 112 9.62 6.90 1.58
C LEU A 112 9.93 8.39 1.38
N LEU A 113 8.92 9.25 1.49
CA LEU A 113 9.07 10.70 1.33
C LEU A 113 9.89 11.29 2.48
N LEU A 114 9.63 10.88 3.72
CA LEU A 114 10.40 11.31 4.89
C LEU A 114 11.87 10.91 4.78
N ALA A 115 12.14 9.68 4.33
CA ALA A 115 13.52 9.24 4.08
C ALA A 115 14.20 10.06 2.98
N ALA A 116 13.48 10.44 1.92
CA ALA A 116 14.01 11.30 0.86
C ALA A 116 14.28 12.73 1.34
N GLN A 117 13.36 13.29 2.13
CA GLN A 117 13.51 14.61 2.75
C GLN A 117 14.74 14.66 3.65
N GLU A 118 14.98 13.62 4.45
CA GLU A 118 16.14 13.57 5.34
C GLU A 118 17.47 13.56 4.55
N ARG A 119 17.53 12.82 3.44
CA ARG A 119 18.70 12.84 2.55
C ARG A 119 18.93 14.22 1.95
N LEU A 120 17.87 14.89 1.51
CA LEU A 120 17.95 16.25 0.96
C LEU A 120 18.44 17.23 2.03
N ARG A 121 17.88 17.16 3.25
CA ARG A 121 18.27 18.02 4.37
C ARG A 121 19.75 17.88 4.69
N ARG A 122 20.28 16.66 4.72
CA ARG A 122 21.72 16.40 4.95
C ARG A 122 22.57 17.00 3.84
N ALA A 123 22.25 16.74 2.57
CA ALA A 123 23.00 17.26 1.44
C ALA A 123 23.04 18.80 1.42
N LEU A 124 21.91 19.45 1.70
CA LEU A 124 21.84 20.90 1.82
C LEU A 124 22.66 21.41 3.02
N GLY A 125 22.58 20.74 4.16
CA GLY A 125 23.37 21.09 5.35
C GLY A 125 24.87 20.98 5.11
N GLU A 126 25.33 19.92 4.46
CA GLU A 126 26.72 19.73 4.08
C GLU A 126 27.21 20.82 3.11
N LEU A 127 26.38 21.16 2.11
CA LEU A 127 26.70 22.22 1.17
C LEU A 127 26.76 23.60 1.85
N ALA A 128 25.82 23.89 2.74
CA ALA A 128 25.78 25.13 3.49
C ALA A 128 27.01 25.28 4.40
N LEU A 129 27.42 24.22 5.11
CA LEU A 129 28.63 24.24 5.93
C LEU A 129 29.90 24.40 5.09
N ARG A 130 29.99 23.70 3.95
CA ARG A 130 31.13 23.81 3.02
C ARG A 130 31.31 25.22 2.47
N HIS A 131 30.21 25.89 2.17
CA HIS A 131 30.21 27.22 1.56
C HIS A 131 29.92 28.36 2.55
N LYS A 132 29.97 28.10 3.85
CA LYS A 132 29.65 29.08 4.90
C LYS A 132 30.41 30.39 4.73
N ASP A 133 31.69 30.31 4.37
CA ASP A 133 32.57 31.47 4.20
C ASP A 133 32.82 31.80 2.71
N THR A 134 32.07 31.17 1.79
CA THR A 134 32.14 31.50 0.36
C THR A 134 31.39 32.80 0.11
N LEU A 135 32.13 33.87 -0.19
CA LEU A 135 31.53 35.16 -0.57
C LEU A 135 30.70 35.00 -1.85
N THR A 136 29.47 35.50 -1.81
CA THR A 136 28.57 35.58 -2.97
C THR A 136 27.80 36.90 -2.90
N VAL A 137 27.49 37.48 -4.05
CA VAL A 137 26.70 38.71 -4.10
C VAL A 137 25.23 38.40 -3.77
N GLY A 138 24.70 39.10 -2.77
CA GLY A 138 23.28 39.08 -2.43
C GLY A 138 22.43 39.52 -3.62
N ARG A 139 21.19 39.04 -3.73
CA ARG A 139 20.27 39.47 -4.79
C ARG A 139 18.86 39.68 -4.26
N THR A 140 18.31 40.87 -4.47
CA THR A 140 16.89 41.20 -4.25
C THR A 140 16.32 41.73 -5.56
N HIS A 141 15.11 41.31 -5.95
CA HIS A 141 14.52 41.62 -7.26
C HIS A 141 15.42 41.29 -8.48
N GLY A 142 16.38 40.37 -8.33
CA GLY A 142 17.36 40.04 -9.36
C GLY A 142 18.53 41.02 -9.50
N VAL A 143 18.60 42.06 -8.66
CA VAL A 143 19.67 43.07 -8.64
C VAL A 143 20.66 42.78 -7.51
N HIS A 144 21.94 43.09 -7.71
CA HIS A 144 22.97 42.94 -6.68
C HIS A 144 22.62 43.73 -5.41
N ALA A 145 22.83 43.07 -4.27
CA ALA A 145 22.63 43.59 -2.93
C ALA A 145 23.77 43.12 -2.03
N GLU A 146 23.70 43.51 -0.75
CA GLU A 146 24.58 43.06 0.33
C GLU A 146 24.05 41.77 0.99
#